data_AF-A0A517LAF6-F1
#
_entry.id   AF-A0A517LAF6-F1
#
_cell.length_a   1.000
_cell.length_b   1.000
_cell.length_c   1.000
_cell.angle_alpha   90.00
_cell.angle_beta   90.00
_cell.angle_gamma   90.00
#
_symmetry.space_group_name_H-M   'P 1'
#
loop_
_entity.id
_entity.type
_entity.pdbx_description
1 polymer ?
#
loop_
_entity_poly.entity_id
_entity_poly.type
_entity_poly.pdbx_seq_one_letter_code
_entity_poly.pdbx_strand_id
1 'polypeptide(L)'
;MKPDGPRDPIAGPDSGPEPPFPIKLGGKVIKGFGRGSKELGIPTANIPLSGLTIGGQKDLESGIYYGWAGLDYLSSSTNSPSTPQSPSSTSTTPARRPSISERVQQAGARLANGVGSLIGSSTSETEGGSEGDGLKGTVYPMVMSIGWNPFYKNTVRSVEVHILHHFPTDFYNLHLNLIITGFIRPEYDYVSKESLIEDIMEDIEVTKRSLARPAYKKLEQDPYLRTFPKEGDEGPASRY
;
A
#
# COMPACT_ATOMS: atom_id res chain seq x y z
N MET A 1 5.10 -7.95 25.45
CA MET A 1 4.98 -6.63 26.12
C MET A 1 5.89 -5.59 25.48
N LYS A 2 5.38 -4.37 25.33
CA LYS A 2 6.09 -3.21 24.78
C LYS A 2 7.22 -2.74 25.73
N PRO A 3 8.43 -2.40 25.24
CA PRO A 3 9.49 -1.82 26.05
C PRO A 3 9.15 -0.42 26.58
N ASP A 4 9.68 -0.07 27.75
CA ASP A 4 9.58 1.28 28.30
C ASP A 4 10.57 2.24 27.62
N GLY A 5 10.11 3.41 27.19
CA GLY A 5 10.94 4.48 26.62
C GLY A 5 10.60 4.86 25.17
N PRO A 6 11.31 5.88 24.63
CA PRO A 6 11.12 6.30 23.25
C PRO A 6 11.62 5.21 22.29
N ARG A 7 10.89 5.02 21.19
CA ARG A 7 11.29 4.11 20.12
C ARG A 7 12.35 4.75 19.22
N ASP A 8 13.17 3.92 18.59
CA ASP A 8 14.12 4.42 17.60
C ASP A 8 13.37 5.10 16.44
N PRO A 9 13.83 6.29 16.01
CA PRO A 9 13.15 7.09 14.99
C PRO A 9 13.27 6.50 13.57
N ILE A 10 14.19 5.56 13.38
CA ILE A 10 14.48 4.89 12.12
C ILE A 10 14.75 3.41 12.40
N ALA A 11 14.57 2.57 11.39
CA ALA A 11 14.85 1.14 11.48
C ALA A 11 15.92 0.73 10.46
N GLY A 12 16.84 -0.16 10.83
CA GLY A 12 17.92 -0.62 9.94
C GLY A 12 19.06 0.39 9.73
N PRO A 13 20.20 -0.04 9.18
CA PRO A 13 21.42 0.77 9.14
C PRO A 13 21.44 1.77 7.97
N ASP A 14 22.21 2.84 8.11
CA ASP A 14 22.27 3.91 7.10
C ASP A 14 22.88 3.46 5.75
N SER A 15 23.67 2.39 5.76
CA SER A 15 24.24 1.76 4.56
C SER A 15 23.19 1.10 3.66
N GLY A 16 21.99 0.82 4.18
CA GLY A 16 20.89 0.17 3.47
C GLY A 16 20.42 -1.12 4.11
N PRO A 17 19.46 -1.83 3.50
CA PRO A 17 19.02 -3.13 3.99
C PRO A 17 20.17 -4.14 4.10
N GLU A 18 20.22 -4.87 5.21
CA GLU A 18 21.15 -5.98 5.43
C GLU A 18 20.42 -7.32 5.31
N PRO A 19 21.13 -8.43 4.98
CA PRO A 19 20.53 -9.76 4.91
C PRO A 19 19.69 -10.08 6.15
N PRO A 20 18.46 -10.61 5.99
CA PRO A 20 17.91 -11.17 4.75
C PRO A 20 17.26 -10.16 3.78
N PHE A 21 17.30 -8.87 4.07
CA PHE A 21 16.69 -7.83 3.24
C PHE A 21 17.62 -7.38 2.09
N PRO A 22 17.06 -6.88 0.97
CA PRO A 22 15.63 -6.74 0.68
C PRO A 22 14.96 -8.07 0.30
N ILE A 23 13.70 -8.26 0.72
CA ILE A 23 12.91 -9.46 0.39
C ILE A 23 11.78 -9.09 -0.55
N LYS A 24 11.64 -9.86 -1.64
CA LYS A 24 10.57 -9.69 -2.64
C LYS A 24 9.41 -10.64 -2.34
N LEU A 25 8.19 -10.11 -2.36
CA LEU A 25 6.96 -10.87 -2.14
C LEU A 25 5.86 -10.30 -3.04
N GLY A 26 5.07 -11.15 -3.68
CA GLY A 26 3.96 -10.71 -4.53
C GLY A 26 2.74 -11.60 -4.37
N GLY A 27 1.55 -11.04 -4.56
CA GLY A 27 0.32 -11.83 -4.53
C GLY A 27 -0.94 -10.99 -4.73
N LYS A 28 -2.05 -11.69 -4.98
CA LYS A 28 -3.37 -11.06 -5.08
C LYS A 28 -3.87 -10.62 -3.70
N VAL A 29 -4.43 -9.42 -3.64
CA VAL A 29 -5.06 -8.89 -2.43
C VAL A 29 -6.37 -9.62 -2.18
N ILE A 30 -6.49 -10.28 -1.02
CA ILE A 30 -7.71 -10.98 -0.61
C ILE A 30 -8.45 -10.21 0.49
N LYS A 31 -9.72 -10.55 0.69
CA LYS A 31 -10.48 -10.08 1.85
C LYS A 31 -9.94 -10.75 3.11
N GLY A 32 -9.60 -9.94 4.11
CA GLY A 32 -9.30 -10.43 5.46
C GLY A 32 -10.57 -10.77 6.25
N PHE A 33 -10.40 -11.12 7.53
CA PHE A 33 -11.47 -11.59 8.42
C PHE A 33 -12.29 -10.47 9.09
N GLY A 34 -12.37 -9.28 8.47
CA GLY A 34 -13.24 -8.20 8.94
C GLY A 34 -12.86 -7.57 10.29
N ARG A 35 -11.61 -7.64 10.71
CA ARG A 35 -11.14 -7.04 11.97
C ARG A 35 -10.78 -5.57 11.77
N GLY A 36 -11.75 -4.66 11.92
CA GLY A 36 -11.62 -3.27 12.39
C GLY A 36 -10.58 -2.29 11.81
N SER A 37 -9.59 -2.69 11.00
CA SER A 37 -8.47 -1.82 10.59
C SER A 37 -8.93 -0.63 9.75
N LYS A 38 -9.98 -0.83 8.93
CA LYS A 38 -10.71 0.25 8.26
C LYS A 38 -11.37 1.24 9.24
N GLU A 39 -11.93 0.75 10.35
CA GLU A 39 -12.53 1.58 11.40
C GLU A 39 -11.48 2.33 12.23
N LEU A 40 -10.23 1.85 12.23
CA LEU A 40 -9.07 2.56 12.80
C LEU A 40 -8.54 3.65 11.87
N GLY A 41 -9.01 3.73 10.62
CA GLY A 41 -8.43 4.60 9.59
C GLY A 41 -7.12 4.07 8.98
N ILE A 42 -6.78 2.80 9.23
CA ILE A 42 -5.53 2.17 8.80
C ILE A 42 -5.86 0.91 7.99
N PRO A 43 -6.41 1.04 6.77
CA PRO A 43 -6.83 -0.12 5.96
C PRO A 43 -5.64 -1.04 5.63
N THR A 44 -5.81 -2.34 5.82
CA THR A 44 -4.80 -3.36 5.52
C THR A 44 -5.23 -4.28 4.36
N ALA A 45 -4.34 -4.45 3.39
CA ALA A 45 -4.44 -5.44 2.31
C ALA A 45 -3.88 -6.78 2.81
N ASN A 46 -4.62 -7.87 2.60
CA ASN A 46 -4.19 -9.20 3.00
C ASN A 46 -3.60 -9.94 1.81
N ILE A 47 -2.46 -10.61 2.00
CA ILE A 47 -1.86 -11.50 1.00
C ILE A 47 -1.70 -12.90 1.62
N PRO A 48 -2.25 -13.96 1.00
CA PRO A 48 -2.09 -15.32 1.51
C PRO A 48 -0.64 -15.80 1.31
N LEU A 49 -0.05 -16.39 2.34
CA LEU A 49 1.30 -16.98 2.28
C LEU A 49 1.31 -18.48 2.02
N SER A 50 0.18 -19.10 1.64
CA SER A 50 0.10 -20.56 1.45
C SER A 50 1.13 -21.05 0.42
N GLY A 51 2.13 -21.79 0.88
CA GLY A 51 3.20 -22.34 0.03
C GLY A 51 4.34 -21.37 -0.31
N LEU A 52 4.32 -20.14 0.22
CA LEU A 52 5.32 -19.12 -0.06
C LEU A 52 6.35 -19.08 1.08
N THR A 53 7.57 -19.54 0.83
CA THR A 53 8.75 -18.97 1.50
C THR A 53 8.79 -17.47 1.16
N ILE A 54 8.93 -16.61 2.16
CA ILE A 54 8.98 -15.16 1.95
C ILE A 54 10.37 -14.86 1.38
N GLY A 55 10.50 -14.83 0.05
CA GLY A 55 11.78 -14.77 -0.66
C GLY A 55 12.78 -15.84 -0.23
N GLY A 56 12.35 -17.10 -0.17
CA GLY A 56 13.19 -18.23 0.28
C GLY A 56 13.37 -18.35 1.80
N GLN A 57 12.94 -17.36 2.58
CA GLN A 57 13.03 -17.40 4.05
C GLN A 57 11.85 -18.14 4.66
N LYS A 58 12.16 -19.13 5.52
CA LYS A 58 11.17 -19.91 6.28
C LYS A 58 10.85 -19.30 7.64
N ASP A 59 11.77 -18.50 8.18
CA ASP A 59 11.80 -18.12 9.59
C ASP A 59 11.89 -16.59 9.78
N LEU A 60 11.08 -15.81 9.05
CA LEU A 60 10.92 -14.39 9.42
C LEU A 60 10.19 -14.28 10.76
N GLU A 61 10.69 -13.39 11.61
CA GLU A 61 10.08 -13.12 12.92
C GLU A 61 8.67 -12.54 12.75
N SER A 62 7.75 -12.86 13.66
CA SER A 62 6.48 -12.14 13.71
C SER A 62 6.73 -10.69 14.15
N GLY A 63 6.12 -9.73 13.47
CA GLY A 63 6.29 -8.33 13.82
C GLY A 63 5.99 -7.38 12.68
N ILE A 64 6.45 -6.15 12.86
CA ILE A 64 6.23 -5.05 11.93
C ILE A 64 7.47 -4.82 11.08
N TYR A 65 7.24 -4.72 9.78
CA TYR A 65 8.22 -4.51 8.74
C TYR A 65 7.85 -3.28 7.90
N TYR A 66 8.78 -2.81 7.10
CA TYR A 66 8.56 -1.68 6.21
C TYR A 66 9.19 -1.90 4.84
N GLY A 67 8.73 -1.14 3.85
CA GLY A 67 9.29 -1.19 2.51
C GLY A 67 8.46 -0.49 1.46
N TRP A 68 8.55 -0.98 0.23
CA TRP A 68 7.86 -0.44 -0.94
C TRP A 68 6.80 -1.42 -1.44
N ALA A 69 5.66 -0.88 -1.89
CA ALA A 69 4.56 -1.60 -2.50
C ALA A 69 4.28 -1.06 -3.90
N GLY A 70 4.31 -1.93 -4.89
CA GLY A 70 3.90 -1.67 -6.26
C GLY A 70 2.48 -2.17 -6.49
N LEU A 71 1.62 -1.30 -7.04
CA LEU A 71 0.23 -1.62 -7.36
C LEU A 71 -0.16 -1.00 -8.70
N ASP A 72 -0.68 -1.83 -9.61
CA ASP A 72 -1.34 -1.35 -10.83
C ASP A 72 -2.81 -0.99 -10.55
N TYR A 73 -3.03 0.17 -9.94
CA TYR A 73 -4.37 0.63 -9.54
C TYR A 73 -5.21 1.11 -10.72
N LEU A 74 -4.58 1.76 -11.71
CA LEU A 74 -5.28 2.46 -12.81
C LEU A 74 -5.86 1.53 -13.87
N SER A 75 -5.26 0.35 -14.10
CA SER A 75 -5.83 -0.64 -15.04
C SER A 75 -7.20 -1.16 -14.61
N SER A 76 -7.56 -1.04 -13.32
CA SER A 76 -8.88 -1.41 -12.82
C SER A 76 -9.96 -0.35 -13.08
N SER A 77 -9.57 0.92 -13.24
CA SER A 77 -10.50 2.05 -13.41
C SER A 77 -11.10 2.15 -14.82
N THR A 78 -10.47 1.54 -15.83
CA THR A 78 -10.92 1.56 -17.23
C THR A 78 -11.97 0.50 -17.58
N ASN A 79 -12.30 -0.42 -16.66
CA ASN A 79 -13.31 -1.46 -16.87
C ASN A 79 -14.61 -1.21 -16.08
N SER A 80 -15.11 0.04 -16.09
CA SER A 80 -16.49 0.29 -15.63
C SER A 80 -17.49 -0.16 -16.70
N PRO A 81 -18.45 -1.06 -16.39
CA PRO A 81 -19.53 -1.39 -17.32
C PRO A 81 -20.37 -0.14 -17.60
N SER A 82 -20.57 0.17 -18.87
CA SER A 82 -21.52 1.18 -19.31
C SER A 82 -22.89 0.94 -18.69
N THR A 83 -23.39 1.94 -17.96
CA THR A 83 -24.72 1.94 -17.32
C THR A 83 -25.81 1.94 -18.40
N PRO A 84 -26.83 1.06 -18.35
CA PRO A 84 -28.03 1.24 -19.15
C PRO A 84 -28.89 2.37 -18.57
N GLN A 85 -29.43 3.19 -19.47
CA GLN A 85 -30.27 4.35 -19.19
C GLN A 85 -31.53 4.01 -18.37
N SER A 86 -31.96 5.00 -17.59
CA SER A 86 -33.14 5.04 -16.72
C SER A 86 -34.48 4.83 -17.45
N PRO A 87 -35.57 4.67 -16.69
CA PRO A 87 -36.65 5.66 -16.85
C PRO A 87 -37.10 6.31 -15.54
N SER A 88 -37.66 7.50 -15.73
CA SER A 88 -38.11 8.54 -14.81
C SER A 88 -39.15 8.15 -13.75
N SER A 89 -39.11 8.83 -12.60
CA SER A 89 -40.34 9.29 -11.91
C SER A 89 -40.09 10.52 -11.03
N THR A 90 -41.09 11.39 -11.03
CA THR A 90 -41.18 12.75 -10.47
C THR A 90 -41.47 12.74 -8.96
N SER A 91 -40.85 13.63 -8.17
CA SER A 91 -41.54 14.31 -7.06
C SER A 91 -40.78 15.53 -6.50
N THR A 92 -41.59 16.49 -6.08
CA THR A 92 -41.39 17.90 -5.73
C THR A 92 -40.82 18.12 -4.31
N THR A 93 -39.78 18.98 -4.18
CA THR A 93 -39.34 19.98 -3.12
C THR A 93 -39.69 19.77 -1.60
N PRO A 94 -38.98 20.34 -0.58
CA PRO A 94 -38.04 21.48 -0.66
C PRO A 94 -36.73 21.44 0.16
N ALA A 95 -35.91 22.45 -0.15
CA ALA A 95 -34.54 22.71 0.29
C ALA A 95 -34.34 22.78 1.82
N ARG A 96 -33.26 22.13 2.29
CA ARG A 96 -32.73 22.21 3.65
C ARG A 96 -31.43 23.03 3.65
N ARG A 97 -31.37 24.05 4.50
CA ARG A 97 -30.17 24.88 4.72
C ARG A 97 -29.03 24.01 5.30
N PRO A 98 -27.78 24.16 4.83
CA PRO A 98 -26.64 23.47 5.40
C PRO A 98 -26.30 24.01 6.80
N SER A 99 -25.78 23.11 7.63
CA SER A 99 -25.49 23.34 9.05
C SER A 99 -24.11 23.97 9.25
N ILE A 100 -23.86 24.49 10.46
CA ILE A 100 -22.63 25.23 10.81
C ILE A 100 -21.35 24.39 10.59
N SER A 101 -21.44 23.06 10.60
CA SER A 101 -20.32 22.16 10.30
C SER A 101 -19.88 22.18 8.83
N GLU A 102 -20.76 22.51 7.88
CA GLU A 102 -20.44 22.55 6.45
C GLU A 102 -19.74 23.85 6.01
N ARG A 103 -19.74 24.89 6.86
CA ARG A 103 -19.03 26.16 6.59
C ARG A 103 -17.55 26.13 6.98
N VAL A 104 -17.10 25.13 7.75
CA VAL A 104 -15.73 25.07 8.28
C VAL A 104 -14.75 24.35 7.34
N GLN A 105 -15.22 23.60 6.33
CA GLN A 105 -14.36 22.96 5.33
C GLN A 105 -14.00 23.84 4.12
N GLN A 106 -14.65 25.00 3.93
CA GLN A 106 -14.44 25.85 2.76
C GLN A 106 -13.39 26.96 2.92
N ALA A 107 -12.65 26.99 4.03
CA ALA A 107 -11.64 28.03 4.30
C ALA A 107 -10.17 27.56 4.19
N GLY A 108 -9.90 26.30 3.84
CA GLY A 108 -8.56 25.71 3.97
C GLY A 108 -7.74 25.45 2.70
N ALA A 109 -8.25 25.73 1.49
CA ALA A 109 -7.57 25.35 0.25
C ALA A 109 -7.35 26.55 -0.70
N ARG A 110 -6.44 27.45 -0.31
CA ARG A 110 -5.73 28.36 -1.22
C ARG A 110 -4.28 28.42 -0.77
N LEU A 111 -3.35 28.44 -1.74
CA LEU A 111 -1.88 28.29 -1.67
C LEU A 111 -1.47 26.81 -1.92
N ALA A 112 -0.78 26.42 -2.99
CA ALA A 112 0.11 27.14 -3.89
C ALA A 112 0.14 26.48 -5.30
N ASN A 113 0.06 27.31 -6.33
CA ASN A 113 0.42 27.01 -7.72
C ASN A 113 1.46 28.07 -8.14
N GLY A 114 2.50 27.65 -8.87
CA GLY A 114 3.59 28.46 -9.43
C GLY A 114 4.94 27.99 -8.90
N VAL A 115 5.90 27.52 -9.70
CA VAL A 115 6.53 28.16 -10.88
C VAL A 115 7.02 27.04 -11.84
N GLY A 116 6.58 26.99 -13.12
CA GLY A 116 7.31 27.48 -14.31
C GLY A 116 7.86 26.30 -15.16
N SER A 117 7.12 25.75 -16.14
CA SER A 117 7.11 26.11 -17.58
C SER A 117 8.50 26.33 -18.18
N LEU A 118 8.89 25.51 -19.17
CA LEU A 118 9.29 26.01 -20.49
C LEU A 118 8.93 25.00 -21.60
N ILE A 119 8.24 25.55 -22.60
CA ILE A 119 7.71 24.94 -23.80
C ILE A 119 8.79 24.95 -24.89
N GLY A 120 8.97 23.83 -25.58
CA GLY A 120 9.62 23.75 -26.88
C GLY A 120 8.79 22.87 -27.81
N SER A 121 7.89 23.50 -28.56
CA SER A 121 7.13 22.87 -29.64
C SER A 121 8.04 22.67 -30.87
N SER A 122 8.05 21.47 -31.42
CA SER A 122 8.34 21.24 -32.84
C SER A 122 7.58 19.99 -33.28
N THR A 123 6.66 20.22 -34.20
CA THR A 123 5.83 19.23 -34.88
C THR A 123 6.65 18.32 -35.79
N SER A 124 6.45 17.01 -35.69
CA SER A 124 6.59 16.08 -36.81
C SER A 124 5.74 14.85 -36.53
N GLU A 125 4.69 14.70 -37.33
CA GLU A 125 3.89 13.48 -37.44
C GLU A 125 4.78 12.34 -37.93
N THR A 126 4.77 11.21 -37.22
CA THR A 126 5.12 9.91 -37.80
C THR A 126 4.36 8.84 -37.00
N GLU A 127 3.45 8.17 -37.71
CA GLU A 127 2.85 6.92 -37.28
C GLU A 127 3.95 5.87 -37.07
N GLY A 128 4.02 5.32 -35.85
CA GLY A 128 4.97 4.28 -35.50
C GLY A 128 4.55 3.62 -34.20
N GLY A 129 4.02 2.40 -34.31
CA GLY A 129 3.68 1.56 -33.17
C GLY A 129 4.88 1.45 -32.23
N SER A 130 4.74 2.03 -31.04
CA SER A 130 5.68 1.85 -29.95
C SER A 130 5.06 0.81 -29.03
N GLU A 131 5.50 -0.44 -29.15
CA GLU A 131 5.40 -1.38 -28.02
C GLU A 131 6.24 -0.78 -26.89
N GLY A 132 5.61 0.10 -26.11
CA GLY A 132 6.19 0.59 -24.88
C GLY A 132 6.33 -0.60 -23.95
N ASP A 133 7.56 -1.02 -23.72
CA ASP A 133 7.97 -1.96 -22.67
C ASP A 133 7.73 -1.25 -21.31
N GLY A 134 6.44 -1.04 -21.01
CA GLY A 134 5.96 0.03 -20.15
C GLY A 134 5.76 -0.51 -18.75
N LEU A 135 6.68 -0.17 -17.85
CA LEU A 135 6.51 -0.34 -16.41
C LEU A 135 5.13 0.20 -16.00
N LYS A 136 4.21 -0.68 -15.61
CA LYS A 136 2.85 -0.33 -15.18
C LYS A 136 2.81 -0.10 -13.67
N GLY A 137 1.79 0.61 -13.20
CA GLY A 137 1.51 0.78 -11.77
C GLY A 137 2.34 1.84 -11.03
N THR A 138 1.85 2.16 -9.84
CA THR A 138 2.42 3.17 -8.95
C THR A 138 3.08 2.49 -7.75
N VAL A 139 4.18 3.07 -7.29
CA VAL A 139 4.92 2.60 -6.11
C VAL A 139 4.63 3.50 -4.93
N TYR A 140 4.40 2.89 -3.77
CA TYR A 140 4.05 3.55 -2.52
C TYR A 140 4.90 3.01 -1.37
N PRO A 141 5.21 3.81 -0.34
CA PRO A 141 5.74 3.28 0.90
C PRO A 141 4.68 2.45 1.62
N MET A 142 5.10 1.43 2.37
CA MET A 142 4.20 0.55 3.11
C MET A 142 4.78 0.17 4.48
N VAL A 143 3.87 -0.09 5.42
CA VAL A 143 4.13 -0.88 6.63
C VAL A 143 3.43 -2.21 6.50
N MET A 144 4.02 -3.25 7.10
CA MET A 144 3.51 -4.61 6.98
C MET A 144 3.61 -5.33 8.31
N SER A 145 2.55 -6.04 8.69
CA SER A 145 2.56 -7.00 9.78
C SER A 145 2.71 -8.41 9.23
N ILE A 146 3.64 -9.18 9.79
CA ILE A 146 3.77 -10.63 9.58
C ILE A 146 3.41 -11.30 10.90
N GLY A 147 2.42 -12.18 10.88
CA GLY A 147 1.94 -12.90 12.07
C GLY A 147 1.47 -14.31 11.75
N TRP A 148 0.96 -15.00 12.78
CA TRP A 148 0.31 -16.29 12.62
C TRP A 148 -1.20 -16.13 12.55
N ASN A 149 -1.86 -16.88 11.67
CA ASN A 149 -3.30 -16.85 11.53
C ASN A 149 -3.98 -17.77 12.57
N PRO A 150 -4.75 -17.23 13.53
CA PRO A 150 -5.40 -18.04 14.57
C PRO A 150 -6.45 -19.01 14.04
N PHE A 151 -7.11 -18.69 12.91
CA PHE A 151 -8.15 -19.52 12.33
C PHE A 151 -7.61 -20.86 11.81
N TYR A 152 -6.34 -20.90 11.41
CA TYR A 152 -5.65 -22.11 10.96
C TYR A 152 -4.79 -22.70 12.08
N LYS A 153 -5.21 -22.58 13.34
CA LYS A 153 -4.44 -23.10 14.50
C LYS A 153 -2.99 -22.59 14.54
N ASN A 154 -2.74 -21.37 14.04
CA ASN A 154 -1.41 -20.79 13.93
C ASN A 154 -0.42 -21.64 13.11
N THR A 155 -0.88 -22.39 12.10
CA THR A 155 0.01 -23.15 11.19
C THR A 155 0.26 -22.41 9.88
N VAL A 156 -0.47 -21.32 9.62
CA VAL A 156 -0.35 -20.51 8.41
C VAL A 156 0.02 -19.08 8.80
N ARG A 157 1.06 -18.54 8.17
CA ARG A 157 1.45 -17.12 8.32
C ARG A 157 0.48 -16.22 7.54
N SER A 158 0.23 -15.04 8.07
CA SER A 158 -0.55 -13.98 7.41
C SER A 158 0.32 -12.73 7.22
N VAL A 159 0.15 -12.10 6.05
CA VAL A 159 0.74 -10.80 5.74
C VAL A 159 -0.38 -9.78 5.58
N GLU A 160 -0.29 -8.72 6.37
CA GLU A 160 -1.19 -7.57 6.30
C GLU A 160 -0.37 -6.32 5.98
N VAL A 161 -0.69 -5.67 4.86
CA VAL A 161 0.05 -4.51 4.35
C VAL A 161 -0.82 -3.27 4.44
N HIS A 162 -0.34 -2.23 5.12
CA HIS A 162 -0.91 -0.90 5.02
C HIS A 162 -0.04 -0.06 4.08
N ILE A 163 -0.62 0.31 2.94
CA ILE A 163 0.00 1.22 1.98
C ILE A 163 -0.20 2.65 2.49
N LEU A 164 0.87 3.44 2.54
CA LEU A 164 0.84 4.84 2.98
C LEU A 164 0.28 5.75 1.87
N HIS A 165 -0.94 5.45 1.44
CA HIS A 165 -1.71 6.18 0.44
C HIS A 165 -3.21 5.99 0.69
N HIS A 166 -3.98 7.06 0.52
CA HIS A 166 -5.43 7.00 0.62
C HIS A 166 -6.03 6.61 -0.74
N PHE A 167 -6.65 5.44 -0.81
CA PHE A 167 -7.38 4.99 -1.99
C PHE A 167 -8.88 5.27 -1.83
N PRO A 168 -9.55 5.80 -2.88
CA PRO A 168 -10.99 6.07 -2.82
C PRO A 168 -11.85 4.80 -2.85
N THR A 169 -11.29 3.69 -3.34
CA THR A 169 -11.98 2.39 -3.42
C THR A 169 -11.05 1.24 -3.05
N ASP A 170 -11.64 0.12 -2.64
CA ASP A 170 -10.92 -1.13 -2.40
C ASP A 170 -10.33 -1.70 -3.70
N PHE A 171 -9.20 -2.38 -3.59
CA PHE A 171 -8.45 -2.99 -4.69
C PHE A 171 -8.27 -4.50 -4.52
N TYR A 172 -9.32 -5.19 -4.06
CA TYR A 172 -9.30 -6.66 -3.98
C TYR A 172 -9.03 -7.30 -5.34
N ASN A 173 -8.38 -8.47 -5.33
CA ASN A 173 -7.94 -9.26 -6.48
C ASN A 173 -6.84 -8.61 -7.33
N LEU A 174 -6.50 -7.32 -7.12
CA LEU A 174 -5.33 -6.73 -7.75
C LEU A 174 -4.05 -7.38 -7.20
N HIS A 175 -3.02 -7.46 -8.06
CA HIS A 175 -1.72 -7.99 -7.68
C HIS A 175 -0.90 -6.89 -7.00
N LEU A 176 -0.35 -7.20 -5.82
CA LEU A 176 0.55 -6.31 -5.09
C LEU A 176 1.96 -6.91 -5.11
N ASN A 177 2.96 -6.12 -5.49
CA ASN A 177 4.37 -6.49 -5.40
C ASN A 177 5.02 -5.72 -4.25
N LEU A 178 5.81 -6.39 -3.43
CA LEU A 178 6.39 -5.86 -2.20
C LEU A 178 7.90 -6.04 -2.20
N ILE A 179 8.61 -4.98 -1.81
CA ILE A 179 10.02 -5.06 -1.41
C ILE A 179 10.10 -4.69 0.05
N ILE A 180 10.38 -5.68 0.90
CA ILE A 180 10.53 -5.56 2.34
C ILE A 180 11.98 -5.18 2.61
N THR A 181 12.22 -4.07 3.30
CA THR A 181 13.56 -3.49 3.45
C THR A 181 14.12 -3.58 4.86
N GLY A 182 13.30 -3.94 5.84
CA GLY A 182 13.75 -4.11 7.21
C GLY A 182 12.63 -4.42 8.19
N PHE A 183 13.04 -4.77 9.39
CA PHE A 183 12.19 -4.98 10.56
C PHE A 183 12.16 -3.71 11.42
N ILE A 184 10.98 -3.34 11.91
CA ILE A 184 10.79 -2.21 12.83
C ILE A 184 10.79 -2.71 14.27
N ARG A 185 9.93 -3.68 14.59
CA ARG A 185 9.70 -4.16 15.96
C ARG A 185 8.91 -5.47 16.00
N PRO A 186 8.99 -6.25 17.08
CA PRO A 186 8.14 -7.42 17.27
C PRO A 186 6.68 -7.02 17.52
N GLU A 187 5.80 -8.02 17.51
CA GLU A 187 4.42 -7.84 17.96
C GLU A 187 4.39 -7.41 19.43
N TYR A 188 3.53 -6.44 19.75
CA TYR A 188 3.30 -5.99 21.12
C TYR A 188 1.89 -6.37 21.56
N ASP A 189 1.76 -6.64 22.86
CA ASP A 189 0.47 -6.79 23.53
C ASP A 189 -0.05 -5.41 23.92
N TYR A 190 -1.33 -5.15 23.63
CA TYR A 190 -1.96 -3.87 23.91
C TYR A 190 -3.11 -4.05 24.90
N VAL A 191 -3.15 -3.17 25.90
CA VAL A 191 -4.23 -3.12 26.88
C VAL A 191 -5.36 -2.17 26.46
N SER A 192 -5.14 -1.33 25.45
CA SER A 192 -6.12 -0.38 24.90
C SER A 192 -6.02 -0.25 23.38
N LYS A 193 -7.11 0.15 22.74
CA LYS A 193 -7.16 0.42 21.30
C LYS A 193 -6.29 1.62 20.93
N GLU A 194 -6.24 2.61 21.81
CA GLU A 194 -5.51 3.87 21.62
C GLU A 194 -4.01 3.61 21.57
N SER A 195 -3.47 2.80 22.48
CA SER A 195 -2.04 2.45 22.48
C SER A 195 -1.63 1.65 21.25
N LEU A 196 -2.51 0.81 20.72
CA LEU A 196 -2.32 0.14 19.44
C LEU A 196 -2.24 1.15 18.29
N ILE A 197 -3.17 2.10 18.22
CA ILE A 197 -3.18 3.13 17.16
C ILE A 197 -1.91 3.98 17.23
N GLU A 198 -1.52 4.43 18.42
CA GLU A 198 -0.31 5.22 18.63
C GLU A 198 0.94 4.52 18.09
N ASP A 199 1.10 3.22 18.39
CA ASP A 199 2.26 2.48 17.88
C ASP A 199 2.22 2.23 16.38
N ILE A 200 1.04 2.06 15.78
CA ILE A 200 0.93 1.95 14.32
C ILE A 200 1.26 3.31 13.66
N MET A 201 0.84 4.43 14.24
CA MET A 201 1.21 5.75 13.74
C MET A 201 2.72 5.97 13.82
N GLU A 202 3.36 5.55 14.93
CA GLU A 202 4.81 5.61 15.04
C GLU A 202 5.50 4.68 14.01
N ASP A 203 4.96 3.48 13.74
CA ASP A 203 5.48 2.59 12.68
C ASP A 203 5.47 3.26 11.31
N ILE A 204 4.40 4.02 11.00
CA ILE A 204 4.27 4.80 9.76
C ILE A 204 5.33 5.90 9.71
N GLU A 205 5.55 6.64 10.80
CA GLU A 205 6.56 7.71 10.84
C GLU A 205 8.00 7.17 10.80
N VAL A 206 8.29 6.07 11.49
CA VAL A 206 9.57 5.35 11.36
C VAL A 206 9.79 4.92 9.92
N THR A 207 8.76 4.40 9.25
CA THR A 207 8.84 3.98 7.85
C THR A 207 9.17 5.12 6.91
N LYS A 208 8.46 6.24 7.02
CA LYS A 208 8.71 7.44 6.21
C LYS A 208 10.15 7.92 6.35
N ARG A 209 10.64 8.04 7.59
CA ARG A 209 12.01 8.46 7.89
C ARG A 209 13.04 7.46 7.35
N SER A 210 12.80 6.16 7.57
CA SER A 210 13.73 5.09 7.14
C SER A 210 13.86 5.00 5.62
N LEU A 211 12.75 5.09 4.89
CA LEU A 211 12.70 5.01 3.42
C LEU A 211 13.17 6.28 2.71
N ALA A 212 13.18 7.43 3.40
CA ALA A 212 13.74 8.67 2.86
C ALA A 212 15.26 8.62 2.71
N ARG A 213 15.95 7.70 3.40
CA ARG A 213 17.40 7.55 3.31
C ARG A 213 17.83 7.02 1.92
N PRO A 214 18.94 7.52 1.33
CA PRO A 214 19.31 7.22 -0.05
C PRO A 214 19.38 5.72 -0.40
N ALA A 215 19.96 4.91 0.48
CA ALA A 215 20.12 3.47 0.26
C ALA A 215 18.79 2.70 0.21
N TYR A 216 17.73 3.22 0.83
CA TYR A 216 16.38 2.66 0.82
C TYR A 216 15.52 3.28 -0.27
N LYS A 217 15.67 4.59 -0.50
CA LYS A 217 14.90 5.35 -1.50
C LYS A 217 15.13 4.81 -2.91
N LYS A 218 16.36 4.42 -3.26
CA LYS A 218 16.67 3.83 -4.57
C LYS A 218 15.85 2.58 -4.91
N LEU A 219 15.38 1.84 -3.90
CA LEU A 219 14.60 0.60 -4.12
C LEU A 219 13.19 0.86 -4.65
N GLU A 220 12.67 2.08 -4.53
CA GLU A 220 11.41 2.52 -5.16
C GLU A 220 11.44 2.37 -6.70
N GLN A 221 12.64 2.39 -7.28
CA GLN A 221 12.86 2.26 -8.72
C GLN A 221 13.07 0.81 -9.17
N ASP A 222 13.08 -0.17 -8.25
CA ASP A 222 13.26 -1.57 -8.62
C ASP A 222 12.15 -2.01 -9.60
N PRO A 223 12.49 -2.55 -10.79
CA PRO A 223 11.53 -2.96 -11.80
C PRO A 223 10.50 -3.96 -11.29
N TYR A 224 10.84 -4.80 -10.31
CA TYR A 224 9.92 -5.76 -9.71
C TYR A 224 8.63 -5.11 -9.21
N LEU A 225 8.71 -3.89 -8.66
CA LEU A 225 7.54 -3.17 -8.16
C LEU A 225 6.57 -2.72 -9.27
N ARG A 226 6.95 -2.85 -10.55
CA ARG A 226 6.14 -2.43 -11.70
C ARG A 226 5.91 -3.56 -12.73
N THR A 227 6.36 -4.77 -12.40
CA THR A 227 6.21 -5.95 -13.25
C THR A 227 5.15 -6.88 -12.66
N PHE A 228 3.93 -6.81 -13.21
CA PHE A 228 2.80 -7.60 -12.75
C PHE A 228 2.51 -8.78 -13.70
N PRO A 229 2.03 -9.92 -13.18
CA PRO A 229 1.57 -11.03 -14.03
C PRO A 229 0.46 -10.58 -14.98
N LYS A 230 0.43 -11.13 -16.21
CA LYS A 230 -0.68 -10.90 -17.15
C LYS A 230 -1.93 -11.62 -16.65
N GLU A 231 -3.12 -11.09 -16.95
CA GLU A 231 -4.38 -11.77 -16.63
C GLU A 231 -4.40 -13.18 -17.27
N GLY A 232 -4.72 -14.21 -16.46
CA GLY A 232 -4.72 -15.61 -16.88
C GLY A 232 -3.38 -16.33 -16.74
N ASP A 233 -2.29 -15.60 -16.50
CA ASP A 233 -1.00 -16.18 -16.15
C ASP A 233 -0.98 -16.41 -14.63
N GLU A 234 -1.56 -17.53 -14.19
CA GLU A 234 -1.26 -18.07 -12.86
C GLU A 234 0.20 -18.53 -12.89
N GLY A 235 1.12 -17.56 -12.82
CA GLY A 235 2.54 -17.83 -12.73
C GLY A 235 2.79 -18.85 -11.61
N PRO A 236 3.71 -19.80 -11.81
CA PRO A 236 3.90 -20.89 -10.87
C PRO A 236 4.18 -20.31 -9.48
N ALA A 237 3.34 -20.67 -8.51
CA ALA A 237 3.60 -20.39 -7.11
C ALA A 237 5.03 -20.88 -6.78
N SER A 238 5.87 -19.94 -6.35
CA SER A 238 7.29 -20.14 -6.01
C SER A 238 8.23 -20.51 -7.16
N ARG A 239 9.00 -19.53 -7.64
CA ARG A 239 10.40 -19.71 -8.07
C ARG A 239 11.13 -18.36 -8.04
N TYR A 240 11.31 -17.76 -6.86
CA TYR A 240 12.44 -16.89 -6.53
C TYR A 240 12.68 -16.94 -5.02
#